data_AF-A0A7S3UYK6-F1
#
_entry.id   AF-A0A7S3UYK6-F1
#
_cell.length_a   1.000
_cell.length_b   1.000
_cell.length_c   1.000
_cell.angle_alpha   90.00
_cell.angle_beta   90.00
_cell.angle_gamma   90.00
#
_symmetry.space_group_name_H-M   'P 1'
#
loop_
_entity.id
_entity.type
_entity.pdbx_description
1 polymer ?
#
loop_
_entity_poly.entity_id
_entity_poly.type
_entity_poly.pdbx_seq_one_letter_code
_entity_poly.pdbx_strand_id
1 'polypeptide(L)'
;EYPHLVEVTDAQSRYGIKSPGECGANPCKQWIVRITNEKTLSKSESSTKDNESQRPEVFFSGELHGNERVGPSTLVVFMKLLLESYSRKENPNPWLKYLVDTRSIYIMPMTNALGYYQNRREEHNIDPNRDFPIDLSQSNLCMRTITARAVNELWREHLFQLAITFHGGMRAIAYEWGTVTERTHREKKSPDDVAQSALGSALSAFAGVGPEKHKRYPHNRINDVVYPVKGGMEDWAYAGS
;
A
#
# COMPACT_ATOMS: atom_id res chain seq x y z
N GLU A 1 -21.22 10.94 0.45
CA GLU A 1 -21.82 10.69 -0.88
C GLU A 1 -22.02 9.20 -1.19
N TYR A 2 -21.08 8.31 -0.80
CA TYR A 2 -21.16 6.87 -1.11
C TYR A 2 -21.19 5.96 0.13
N PRO A 3 -22.19 6.07 1.03
CA PRO A 3 -22.19 5.39 2.33
C PRO A 3 -22.27 3.85 2.26
N HIS A 4 -22.61 3.29 1.09
CA HIS A 4 -22.67 1.84 0.87
C HIS A 4 -21.42 1.27 0.17
N LEU A 5 -20.48 2.14 -0.20
CA LEU A 5 -19.26 1.76 -0.91
C LEU A 5 -17.98 2.13 -0.17
N VAL A 6 -18.05 3.11 0.73
CA VAL A 6 -16.87 3.73 1.36
C VAL A 6 -17.02 3.70 2.87
N GLU A 7 -16.02 3.11 3.52
CA GLU A 7 -15.75 3.27 4.95
C GLU A 7 -14.47 4.11 5.09
N VAL A 8 -14.51 5.13 5.95
CA VAL A 8 -13.36 5.98 6.27
C VAL A 8 -13.12 5.91 7.78
N THR A 9 -11.90 5.57 8.15
CA THR A 9 -11.44 5.55 9.54
C THR A 9 -10.00 6.07 9.61
N ASP A 10 -9.44 6.20 10.80
CA ASP A 10 -8.04 6.50 11.01
C ASP A 10 -7.39 5.50 11.98
N ALA A 11 -6.12 5.22 11.76
CA ALA A 11 -5.39 4.22 12.54
C ALA A 11 -5.38 4.55 14.04
N GLN A 12 -5.29 5.84 14.39
CA GLN A 12 -5.32 6.30 15.79
C GLN A 12 -6.60 5.87 16.49
N SER A 13 -7.76 6.15 15.89
CA SER A 13 -9.07 5.86 16.47
C SER A 13 -9.40 4.36 16.40
N ARG A 14 -9.02 3.66 15.32
CA ARG A 14 -9.29 2.22 15.13
C ARG A 14 -8.46 1.33 16.05
N TYR A 15 -7.17 1.64 16.19
CA TYR A 15 -6.21 0.77 16.88
C TYR A 15 -5.72 1.32 18.22
N GLY A 16 -6.15 2.52 18.62
CA GLY A 16 -5.70 3.16 19.86
C GLY A 16 -4.22 3.55 19.85
N ILE A 17 -3.59 3.62 18.66
CA ILE A 17 -2.21 4.08 18.52
C ILE A 17 -2.14 5.60 18.63
N LYS A 18 -1.02 6.13 19.13
CA LYS A 18 -0.81 7.57 19.26
C LYS A 18 -0.73 8.23 17.88
N SER A 19 -1.04 9.52 17.82
CA SER A 19 -0.75 10.34 16.64
C SER A 19 0.77 10.44 16.43
N PRO A 20 1.27 10.46 15.17
CA PRO A 20 2.69 10.71 14.92
C PRO A 20 3.10 12.12 15.34
N GLY A 21 2.20 13.09 15.45
CA GLY A 21 2.54 14.47 15.80
C GLY A 21 1.43 15.44 15.41
N GLU A 22 1.73 16.73 15.29
CA GLU A 22 0.73 17.75 14.92
C GLU A 22 0.78 18.07 13.42
N CYS A 23 -0.40 18.07 12.79
CA CYS A 23 -0.63 18.47 11.40
C CYS A 23 -1.40 19.80 11.40
N GLY A 24 -0.68 20.89 11.69
CA GLY A 24 -1.27 22.21 11.93
C GLY A 24 -1.72 22.34 13.38
N ALA A 25 -2.99 22.63 13.61
CA ALA A 25 -3.57 22.75 14.95
C ALA A 25 -4.17 21.45 15.50
N ASN A 26 -4.13 20.37 14.71
CA ASN A 26 -4.74 19.09 15.06
C ASN A 26 -3.73 17.95 14.98
N PRO A 27 -3.89 16.90 15.80
CA PRO A 27 -3.07 15.70 15.68
C PRO A 27 -3.16 15.12 14.27
N CYS A 28 -2.01 14.76 13.70
CA CYS A 28 -1.93 14.03 12.45
C CYS A 28 -2.69 12.70 12.56
N LYS A 29 -3.43 12.36 11.51
CA LYS A 29 -4.17 11.11 11.39
C LYS A 29 -3.70 10.34 10.17
N GLN A 30 -3.53 9.03 10.34
CA GLN A 30 -3.27 8.13 9.22
C GLN A 30 -4.58 7.52 8.78
N TRP A 31 -5.19 8.16 7.79
CA TRP A 31 -6.48 7.77 7.25
C TRP A 31 -6.40 6.43 6.52
N ILE A 32 -7.40 5.60 6.77
CA ILE A 32 -7.63 4.31 6.11
C ILE A 32 -9.00 4.43 5.42
N VAL A 33 -9.01 4.23 4.12
CA VAL A 33 -10.24 4.21 3.32
C VAL A 33 -10.42 2.81 2.76
N ARG A 34 -11.58 2.20 3.01
CA ARG A 34 -11.98 0.94 2.40
C ARG A 34 -13.06 1.21 1.37
N ILE A 35 -12.82 0.75 0.14
CA ILE A 35 -13.78 0.82 -0.96
C ILE A 35 -14.19 -0.60 -1.35
N THR A 36 -15.47 -0.90 -1.21
CA THR A 36 -16.05 -2.19 -1.62
C THR A 36 -17.57 -2.10 -1.75
N ASN A 37 -18.19 -2.89 -2.61
CA ASN A 37 -19.64 -3.01 -2.59
C ASN A 37 -20.09 -4.06 -1.57
N GLU A 38 -20.59 -3.59 -0.43
CA GLU A 38 -21.11 -4.45 0.65
C GLU A 38 -22.26 -5.35 0.19
N LYS A 39 -23.05 -4.91 -0.80
CA LYS A 39 -24.22 -5.66 -1.28
C LYS A 39 -23.85 -6.93 -2.04
N THR A 40 -22.62 -7.02 -2.57
CA THR A 40 -22.14 -8.21 -3.30
C THR A 40 -21.36 -9.17 -2.42
N LEU A 41 -21.14 -8.84 -1.14
CA LEU A 41 -20.69 -9.85 -0.20
C LEU A 41 -21.85 -10.86 -0.11
N SER A 42 -21.56 -12.12 -0.40
CA SER A 42 -22.58 -13.17 -0.37
C SER A 42 -23.30 -13.10 0.97
N LYS A 43 -24.60 -12.78 0.93
CA LYS A 43 -25.52 -13.18 1.99
C LYS A 43 -25.66 -14.70 1.89
N SER A 44 -24.61 -15.47 2.21
CA SER A 44 -24.87 -16.88 2.51
C SER A 44 -25.73 -16.88 3.77
N GLU A 45 -26.75 -17.73 3.80
CA GLU A 45 -27.71 -17.84 4.90
C GLU A 45 -27.05 -18.21 6.24
N SER A 46 -25.75 -18.48 6.23
CA SER A 46 -24.87 -18.47 7.40
C SER A 46 -24.16 -17.11 7.49
N SER A 47 -24.62 -16.27 8.41
CA SER A 47 -23.97 -15.03 8.83
C SER A 47 -22.68 -15.32 9.62
N THR A 48 -21.75 -16.11 9.05
CA THR A 48 -20.44 -16.35 9.64
C THR A 48 -19.41 -15.45 8.95
N LYS A 49 -18.36 -15.07 9.69
CA LYS A 49 -17.20 -14.28 9.21
C LYS A 49 -16.52 -14.86 7.96
N ASP A 50 -16.87 -16.08 7.56
CA ASP A 50 -16.29 -16.83 6.45
C ASP A 50 -16.63 -16.24 5.06
N ASN A 51 -17.74 -15.50 4.90
CA ASN A 51 -18.08 -14.88 3.61
C ASN A 51 -17.25 -13.61 3.33
N GLU A 52 -16.96 -12.80 4.35
CA GLU A 52 -16.01 -11.69 4.23
C GLU A 52 -14.60 -12.21 3.96
N SER A 53 -14.21 -13.33 4.57
CA SER A 53 -12.87 -13.92 4.41
C SER A 53 -12.59 -14.47 3.01
N GLN A 54 -13.58 -14.55 2.11
CA GLN A 54 -13.39 -15.01 0.73
C GLN A 54 -13.19 -13.85 -0.26
N ARG A 55 -13.47 -12.61 0.12
CA ARG A 55 -13.28 -11.46 -0.77
C ARG A 55 -11.80 -11.07 -0.76
N PRO A 56 -11.12 -11.07 -1.92
CA PRO A 56 -9.73 -10.63 -1.97
C PRO A 56 -9.58 -9.19 -1.46
N GLU A 57 -8.66 -9.01 -0.52
CA GLU A 57 -8.28 -7.73 0.03
C GLU A 57 -7.01 -7.25 -0.66
N VAL A 58 -7.02 -5.99 -1.08
CA VAL A 58 -5.87 -5.35 -1.73
C VAL A 58 -5.56 -4.04 -1.02
N PHE A 59 -4.28 -3.72 -0.91
CA PHE A 59 -3.81 -2.54 -0.19
C PHE A 59 -3.06 -1.57 -1.11
N PHE A 60 -3.32 -0.29 -0.94
CA PHE A 60 -2.61 0.80 -1.61
C PHE A 60 -2.08 1.82 -0.59
N SER A 61 -0.75 1.97 -0.52
CA SER A 61 -0.08 3.04 0.23
C SER A 61 0.35 4.15 -0.72
N GLY A 62 0.02 5.40 -0.39
CA GLY A 62 0.35 6.54 -1.25
C GLY A 62 1.78 7.01 -1.06
N GLU A 63 2.34 6.84 0.14
CA GLU A 63 3.74 7.12 0.41
C GLU A 63 4.13 6.52 1.76
N LEU A 64 5.38 6.12 1.88
CA LEU A 64 6.06 5.93 3.17
C LEU A 64 6.99 7.10 3.49
N HIS A 65 7.61 7.70 2.47
CA HIS A 65 8.41 8.89 2.64
C HIS A 65 7.55 10.13 2.41
N GLY A 66 7.42 11.00 3.41
CA GLY A 66 6.45 12.09 3.37
C GLY A 66 6.70 13.17 2.31
N ASN A 67 7.91 13.25 1.73
CA ASN A 67 8.21 14.17 0.63
C ASN A 67 7.98 13.55 -0.77
N GLU A 68 7.46 12.33 -0.87
CA GLU A 68 7.22 11.60 -2.13
C GLU A 68 5.75 11.74 -2.61
N ARG A 69 5.34 12.99 -2.83
CA ARG A 69 3.93 13.43 -2.82
C ARG A 69 3.06 13.06 -4.05
N VAL A 70 3.60 12.34 -5.04
CA VAL A 70 2.85 11.94 -6.24
C VAL A 70 1.84 10.83 -5.89
N GLY A 71 2.23 9.86 -5.08
CA GLY A 71 1.38 8.73 -4.72
C GLY A 71 0.12 9.10 -3.92
N PRO A 72 0.18 9.96 -2.88
CA PRO A 72 -1.02 10.39 -2.16
C PRO A 72 -2.07 11.01 -3.08
N SER A 73 -1.63 11.92 -3.97
CA SER A 73 -2.51 12.57 -4.97
C SER A 73 -3.10 11.55 -5.94
N THR A 74 -2.28 10.60 -6.40
CA THR A 74 -2.70 9.51 -7.30
C THR A 74 -3.80 8.66 -6.65
N LEU A 75 -3.65 8.32 -5.37
CA LEU A 75 -4.65 7.52 -4.66
C LEU A 75 -5.95 8.28 -4.40
N VAL A 76 -5.89 9.59 -4.12
CA VAL A 76 -7.11 10.41 -4.01
C VAL A 76 -7.88 10.42 -5.34
N VAL A 77 -7.18 10.60 -6.46
CA VAL A 77 -7.81 10.55 -7.79
C VAL A 77 -8.30 9.15 -8.13
N PHE A 78 -7.56 8.10 -7.75
CA PHE A 78 -7.98 6.71 -7.94
C PHE A 78 -9.27 6.38 -7.18
N MET A 79 -9.38 6.79 -5.91
CA MET A 79 -10.62 6.65 -5.13
C MET A 79 -11.78 7.33 -5.82
N LYS A 80 -11.60 8.58 -6.26
CA LYS A 80 -12.61 9.34 -6.99
C LYS A 80 -13.03 8.61 -8.28
N LEU A 81 -12.06 8.12 -9.06
CA LEU A 81 -12.30 7.37 -10.29
C LEU A 81 -13.16 6.14 -10.04
N LEU A 82 -12.85 5.34 -9.01
CA LEU A 82 -13.63 4.14 -8.68
C LEU A 82 -15.07 4.49 -8.33
N LEU A 83 -15.28 5.49 -7.47
CA LEU A 83 -16.61 5.85 -6.95
C LEU A 83 -17.50 6.52 -8.01
N GLU A 84 -16.94 7.46 -8.76
CA GLU A 84 -17.66 8.13 -9.85
C GLU A 84 -17.97 7.15 -10.98
N SER A 85 -17.05 6.26 -11.34
CA SER A 85 -17.27 5.26 -12.39
C SER A 85 -18.32 4.24 -11.97
N TYR A 86 -18.36 3.87 -10.69
CA TYR A 86 -19.37 2.96 -10.15
C TYR A 86 -20.78 3.55 -10.20
N SER A 87 -20.89 4.86 -9.97
CA SER A 87 -22.17 5.60 -9.93
C SER A 87 -22.63 6.09 -11.30
N ARG A 88 -21.78 5.99 -12.31
CA ARG A 88 -22.04 6.47 -13.66
C ARG A 88 -23.08 5.59 -14.37
N LYS A 89 -24.18 6.20 -14.80
CA LYS A 89 -25.26 5.52 -15.56
C LYS A 89 -24.97 5.44 -17.06
N GLU A 90 -24.33 6.46 -17.62
CA GLU A 90 -24.04 6.56 -19.05
C GLU A 90 -22.63 6.04 -19.36
N ASN A 91 -22.51 5.11 -20.31
CA ASN A 91 -21.23 4.47 -20.66
C ASN A 91 -20.46 3.94 -19.44
N PRO A 92 -21.06 3.04 -18.64
CA PRO A 92 -20.41 2.48 -17.46
C PRO A 92 -19.15 1.70 -17.87
N ASN A 93 -18.09 1.79 -17.05
CA ASN A 93 -16.91 0.92 -17.22
C ASN A 93 -17.12 -0.36 -16.41
N PRO A 94 -17.43 -1.50 -17.05
CA PRO A 94 -17.74 -2.75 -16.33
C PRO A 94 -16.54 -3.27 -15.53
N TRP A 95 -15.31 -2.96 -15.93
CA TRP A 95 -14.10 -3.40 -15.23
C TRP A 95 -13.89 -2.66 -13.92
N LEU A 96 -14.10 -1.33 -13.89
CA LEU A 96 -14.01 -0.55 -12.65
C LEU A 96 -15.12 -0.95 -11.67
N LYS A 97 -16.32 -1.21 -12.18
CA LYS A 97 -17.42 -1.76 -11.39
C LYS A 97 -17.06 -3.13 -10.81
N TYR A 98 -16.50 -4.01 -11.63
CA TYR A 98 -16.05 -5.35 -11.21
C TYR A 98 -15.00 -5.28 -10.09
N LEU A 99 -14.04 -4.35 -10.16
CA LEU A 99 -13.05 -4.16 -9.09
C LEU A 99 -13.73 -3.90 -7.74
N VAL A 100 -14.67 -2.94 -7.68
CA VAL A 100 -15.39 -2.58 -6.45
C VAL A 100 -16.34 -3.70 -6.00
N ASP A 101 -16.97 -4.41 -6.94
CA ASP A 101 -17.93 -5.49 -6.62
C ASP A 101 -17.26 -6.76 -6.09
N THR A 102 -15.96 -6.97 -6.32
CA THR A 102 -15.29 -8.24 -6.04
C THR A 102 -14.04 -8.14 -5.17
N ARG A 103 -13.59 -6.94 -4.80
CA ARG A 103 -12.46 -6.74 -3.87
C ARG A 103 -12.82 -5.83 -2.72
N SER A 104 -12.12 -6.01 -1.61
CA SER A 104 -12.01 -5.00 -0.55
C SER A 104 -10.75 -4.20 -0.81
N ILE A 105 -10.89 -2.94 -1.24
CA ILE A 105 -9.75 -2.10 -1.61
C ILE A 105 -9.44 -1.17 -0.43
N TYR A 106 -8.34 -1.43 0.27
CA TYR A 106 -7.85 -0.62 1.37
C TYR A 106 -6.80 0.36 0.89
N ILE A 107 -6.92 1.61 1.32
CA ILE A 107 -6.12 2.71 0.82
C ILE A 107 -5.68 3.57 1.99
N MET A 108 -4.38 3.77 2.14
CA MET A 108 -3.78 4.74 3.05
C MET A 108 -3.01 5.78 2.22
N PRO A 109 -3.62 6.94 1.90
CA PRO A 109 -2.98 7.93 1.05
C PRO A 109 -1.68 8.47 1.62
N MET A 110 -1.59 8.61 2.95
CA MET A 110 -0.43 9.20 3.64
C MET A 110 -0.11 8.34 4.86
N THR A 111 0.62 7.22 4.66
CA THR A 111 1.01 6.37 5.81
C THR A 111 1.95 7.13 6.75
N ASN A 112 2.82 7.99 6.21
CA ASN A 112 3.60 8.98 6.95
C ASN A 112 2.97 10.37 6.92
N ALA A 113 1.82 10.50 7.60
CA ALA A 113 1.04 11.75 7.62
C ALA A 113 1.84 12.97 8.16
N LEU A 114 2.69 12.76 9.17
CA LEU A 114 3.53 13.84 9.70
C LEU A 114 4.59 14.29 8.69
N GLY A 115 5.29 13.33 8.08
CA GLY A 115 6.25 13.61 7.02
C GLY A 115 5.60 14.34 5.85
N TYR A 116 4.39 13.92 5.42
CA TYR A 116 3.64 14.59 4.37
C TYR A 116 3.40 16.06 4.66
N TYR A 117 2.90 16.33 5.88
CA TYR A 117 2.58 17.68 6.34
C TYR A 117 3.83 18.56 6.38
N GLN A 118 4.95 18.00 6.84
CA GLN A 118 6.23 18.71 6.96
C GLN A 118 7.04 18.74 5.66
N ASN A 119 6.57 18.08 4.59
CA ASN A 119 7.34 17.82 3.38
C ASN A 119 8.72 17.20 3.69
N ARG A 120 8.73 16.19 4.55
CA ARG A 120 9.93 15.46 4.99
C ARG A 120 9.81 13.98 4.71
N ARG A 121 10.94 13.38 4.34
CA ARG A 121 11.06 11.93 4.12
C ARG A 121 10.69 11.13 5.36
N GLU A 122 11.24 11.53 6.49
CA GLU A 122 11.25 10.78 7.74
C GLU A 122 10.06 11.11 8.64
N GLU A 123 9.77 10.22 9.59
CA GLU A 123 8.96 10.51 10.77
C GLU A 123 9.91 10.66 11.97
N HIS A 124 9.99 11.85 12.57
CA HIS A 124 10.90 12.14 13.70
C HIS A 124 12.37 11.70 13.48
N ASN A 125 12.90 11.95 12.28
CA ASN A 125 14.26 11.56 11.85
C ASN A 125 14.49 10.05 11.72
N ILE A 126 13.42 9.25 11.69
CA ILE A 126 13.47 7.82 11.38
C ILE A 126 12.90 7.62 9.99
N ASP A 127 13.65 6.93 9.12
CA ASP A 127 13.14 6.49 7.82
C ASP A 127 12.13 5.35 8.06
N PRO A 128 10.82 5.56 7.81
CA PRO A 128 9.82 4.54 8.07
C PRO A 128 10.00 3.31 7.18
N ASN A 129 10.58 3.45 5.99
CA ASN A 129 10.89 2.30 5.12
C ASN A 129 12.24 1.63 5.49
N ARG A 130 12.71 1.83 6.73
CA ARG A 130 13.81 1.09 7.40
C ARG A 130 13.41 0.57 8.77
N ASP A 131 12.13 0.68 9.11
CA ASP A 131 11.62 0.51 10.46
C ASP A 131 10.73 -0.74 10.61
N PHE A 132 10.60 -1.59 9.58
CA PHE A 132 9.85 -2.85 9.66
C PHE A 132 10.74 -4.02 10.11
N PRO A 133 10.20 -5.05 10.78
CA PRO A 133 10.97 -6.15 11.37
C PRO A 133 11.42 -7.19 10.33
N ILE A 134 12.21 -6.78 9.35
CA ILE A 134 12.79 -7.68 8.34
C ILE A 134 14.27 -7.37 8.09
N ASP A 135 15.11 -8.39 8.18
CA ASP A 135 16.58 -8.29 8.02
C ASP A 135 17.23 -7.23 8.93
N LEU A 136 16.66 -7.02 10.12
CA LEU A 136 17.24 -6.15 11.15
C LEU A 136 18.16 -6.95 12.08
N SER A 137 19.27 -6.32 12.49
CA SER A 137 20.26 -6.95 13.38
C SER A 137 19.74 -7.14 14.82
N GLN A 138 18.73 -6.37 15.24
CA GLN A 138 18.12 -6.47 16.56
C GLN A 138 16.60 -6.21 16.45
N SER A 139 15.80 -7.03 17.14
CA SER A 139 14.33 -6.98 17.09
C SER A 139 13.73 -5.74 17.75
N ASN A 140 14.48 -5.01 18.57
CA ASN A 140 14.04 -3.76 19.22
C ASN A 140 14.23 -2.52 18.33
N LEU A 141 14.75 -2.65 17.12
CA LEU A 141 15.03 -1.53 16.20
C LEU A 141 13.94 -1.32 15.12
N CYS A 142 12.78 -1.96 15.26
CA CYS A 142 11.63 -1.80 14.38
C CYS A 142 10.42 -1.17 15.07
N MET A 143 9.41 -0.81 14.28
CA MET A 143 8.11 -0.29 14.70
C MET A 143 8.28 0.89 15.66
N ARG A 144 9.28 1.75 15.42
CA ARG A 144 9.54 2.96 16.22
C ARG A 144 8.64 4.10 15.76
N THR A 145 8.41 4.19 14.46
CA THR A 145 7.49 5.12 13.84
C THR A 145 6.04 4.68 14.02
N ILE A 146 5.14 5.64 14.19
CA ILE A 146 3.71 5.42 14.10
C ILE A 146 3.32 5.04 12.66
N THR A 147 4.06 5.50 11.65
CA THR A 147 3.95 5.02 10.25
C THR A 147 4.00 3.49 10.16
N ALA A 148 5.07 2.87 10.64
CA ALA A 148 5.21 1.41 10.61
C ALA A 148 4.15 0.72 11.47
N ARG A 149 3.85 1.25 12.67
CA ARG A 149 2.82 0.68 13.56
C ARG A 149 1.42 0.72 12.95
N ALA A 150 1.04 1.79 12.28
CA ALA A 150 -0.28 1.92 11.66
C ALA A 150 -0.47 0.88 10.54
N VAL A 151 0.54 0.72 9.69
CA VAL A 151 0.54 -0.32 8.66
C VAL A 151 0.54 -1.72 9.28
N ASN A 152 1.33 -1.93 10.35
CA ASN A 152 1.38 -3.19 11.09
C ASN A 152 0.02 -3.60 11.65
N GLU A 153 -0.69 -2.69 12.33
CA GLU A 153 -2.00 -3.02 12.88
C GLU A 153 -3.02 -3.37 11.79
N LEU A 154 -2.95 -2.70 10.62
CA LEU A 154 -3.78 -3.06 9.48
C LEU A 154 -3.43 -4.48 8.95
N TRP A 155 -2.15 -4.81 8.81
CA TRP A 155 -1.72 -6.17 8.41
C TRP A 155 -2.04 -7.25 9.44
N ARG A 156 -2.17 -6.90 10.72
CA ARG A 156 -2.59 -7.84 11.76
C ARG A 156 -4.09 -8.16 11.72
N GLU A 157 -4.88 -7.26 11.14
CA GLU A 157 -6.33 -7.42 10.99
C GLU A 157 -6.70 -8.06 9.65
N HIS A 158 -5.85 -7.91 8.62
CA HIS A 158 -6.16 -8.25 7.24
C HIS A 158 -5.15 -9.20 6.60
N LEU A 159 -5.63 -10.05 5.70
CA LEU A 159 -4.78 -10.88 4.83
C LEU A 159 -4.83 -10.30 3.42
N PHE A 160 -3.88 -9.43 3.09
CA PHE A 160 -3.82 -8.80 1.77
C PHE A 160 -3.22 -9.74 0.73
N GLN A 161 -3.93 -9.96 -0.39
CA GLN A 161 -3.41 -10.76 -1.51
C GLN A 161 -2.54 -9.94 -2.46
N LEU A 162 -2.65 -8.61 -2.44
CA LEU A 162 -1.84 -7.70 -3.24
C LEU A 162 -1.66 -6.38 -2.49
N ALA A 163 -0.43 -5.88 -2.44
CA ALA A 163 -0.13 -4.54 -1.96
C ALA A 163 0.63 -3.75 -3.02
N ILE A 164 0.31 -2.47 -3.15
CA ILE A 164 1.07 -1.51 -3.97
C ILE A 164 1.39 -0.31 -3.09
N THR A 165 2.68 0.01 -2.95
CA THR A 165 3.13 1.24 -2.30
C THR A 165 3.75 2.17 -3.34
N PHE A 166 3.37 3.44 -3.30
CA PHE A 166 3.94 4.46 -4.15
C PHE A 166 5.15 5.11 -3.47
N HIS A 167 6.17 5.36 -4.29
CA HIS A 167 7.39 6.09 -3.93
C HIS A 167 7.69 7.18 -4.96
N GLY A 168 8.63 8.06 -4.63
CA GLY A 168 9.09 9.16 -5.46
C GLY A 168 10.62 9.20 -5.60
N GLY A 169 11.11 9.89 -6.62
CA GLY A 169 12.55 10.05 -6.88
C GLY A 169 13.12 9.12 -7.96
N MET A 170 12.41 8.04 -8.30
CA MET A 170 12.75 7.15 -9.42
C MET A 170 11.51 6.72 -10.19
N ARG A 171 11.66 6.43 -11.49
CA ARG A 171 10.62 5.81 -12.33
C ARG A 171 10.93 4.34 -12.51
N ALA A 172 10.37 3.49 -11.66
CA ALA A 172 10.58 2.05 -11.68
C ALA A 172 9.36 1.34 -11.08
N ILE A 173 9.24 0.04 -11.35
CA ILE A 173 8.32 -0.85 -10.65
C ILE A 173 9.19 -1.90 -9.97
N ALA A 174 9.25 -1.85 -8.65
CA ALA A 174 10.08 -2.75 -7.88
C ALA A 174 9.22 -3.76 -7.12
N TYR A 175 9.73 -4.98 -6.95
CA TYR A 175 9.11 -6.05 -6.18
C TYR A 175 10.16 -6.79 -5.34
N GLU A 176 9.74 -7.74 -4.52
CA GLU A 176 10.59 -8.41 -3.55
C GLU A 176 11.67 -9.29 -4.23
N TRP A 177 12.86 -9.46 -3.65
CA TRP A 177 13.31 -8.88 -2.38
C TRP A 177 14.13 -7.60 -2.57
N GLY A 178 14.02 -6.68 -1.61
CA GLY A 178 14.97 -5.59 -1.39
C GLY A 178 16.06 -5.93 -0.38
N THR A 179 15.75 -6.80 0.58
CA THR A 179 16.61 -7.22 1.68
C THR A 179 17.75 -8.12 1.21
N VAL A 180 18.84 -8.06 1.97
CA VAL A 180 20.05 -8.83 1.70
C VAL A 180 20.48 -9.49 3.01
N THR A 181 19.79 -10.59 3.33
CA THR A 181 20.14 -11.55 4.37
C THR A 181 21.25 -12.50 3.88
N GLU A 182 21.93 -13.19 4.81
CA GLU A 182 22.80 -14.34 4.47
C GLU A 182 22.08 -15.41 3.63
N ARG A 183 20.75 -15.51 3.80
CA ARG A 183 19.87 -16.40 3.05
C ARG A 183 19.66 -15.93 1.60
N THR A 184 19.43 -14.63 1.40
CA THR A 184 19.20 -14.02 0.08
C THR A 184 20.48 -13.76 -0.71
N HIS A 185 21.66 -13.79 -0.06
CA HIS A 185 22.94 -13.86 -0.77
C HIS A 185 23.04 -15.13 -1.64
N ARG A 186 22.34 -16.21 -1.28
CA ARG A 186 22.23 -17.44 -2.08
C ARG A 186 20.99 -17.47 -2.98
N GLU A 187 19.86 -16.93 -2.52
CA GLU A 187 18.62 -16.82 -3.29
C GLU A 187 18.17 -15.36 -3.40
N LYS A 188 18.52 -14.71 -4.52
CA LYS A 188 18.10 -13.32 -4.80
C LYS A 188 16.60 -13.17 -5.08
N LYS A 189 15.87 -14.28 -5.16
CA LYS A 189 14.49 -14.37 -5.66
C LYS A 189 13.55 -14.75 -4.52
N SER A 190 12.37 -14.16 -4.51
CA SER A 190 11.25 -14.66 -3.72
C SER A 190 10.74 -15.99 -4.29
N PRO A 191 10.08 -16.82 -3.48
CA PRO A 191 9.33 -17.97 -3.98
C PRO A 191 8.37 -17.62 -5.13
N ASP A 192 7.82 -16.39 -5.12
CA ASP A 192 6.89 -15.88 -6.13
C ASP A 192 7.54 -14.93 -7.17
N ASP A 193 8.86 -14.95 -7.36
CA ASP A 193 9.60 -14.05 -8.28
C ASP A 193 9.01 -14.06 -9.70
N VAL A 194 8.54 -15.22 -10.18
CA VAL A 194 7.90 -15.34 -11.50
C VAL A 194 6.57 -14.57 -11.55
N ALA A 195 5.74 -14.69 -10.52
CA ALA A 195 4.45 -14.00 -10.45
C ALA A 195 4.64 -12.49 -10.28
N GLN A 196 5.54 -12.08 -9.39
CA GLN A 196 5.89 -10.68 -9.16
C GLN A 196 6.49 -10.02 -10.41
N SER A 197 7.36 -10.74 -11.13
CA SER A 197 7.92 -10.29 -12.41
C SER A 197 6.83 -10.10 -13.48
N ALA A 198 5.87 -11.03 -13.56
CA ALA A 198 4.73 -10.91 -14.48
C ALA A 198 3.86 -9.68 -14.16
N LEU A 199 3.59 -9.42 -12.88
CA LEU A 199 2.87 -8.22 -12.43
C LEU A 199 3.65 -6.94 -12.76
N GLY A 200 4.95 -6.91 -12.47
CA GLY A 200 5.82 -5.77 -12.79
C GLY A 200 5.86 -5.47 -14.29
N SER A 201 5.93 -6.50 -15.13
CA SER A 201 5.87 -6.39 -16.59
C SER A 201 4.54 -5.81 -17.07
N ALA A 202 3.43 -6.31 -16.54
CA ALA A 202 2.09 -5.81 -16.87
C ALA A 202 1.92 -4.34 -16.47
N LEU A 203 2.31 -3.97 -15.24
CA LEU A 203 2.27 -2.59 -14.77
C LEU A 203 3.14 -1.67 -15.64
N SER A 204 4.34 -2.13 -16.03
CA SER A 204 5.24 -1.38 -16.91
C SER A 204 4.63 -1.15 -18.31
N ALA A 205 3.91 -2.15 -18.83
CA ALA A 205 3.21 -2.03 -20.10
C ALA A 205 2.05 -1.01 -20.02
N PHE A 206 1.24 -1.05 -18.96
CA PHE A 206 0.11 -0.13 -18.76
C PHE A 206 0.53 1.31 -18.42
N ALA A 207 1.63 1.49 -17.68
CA ALA A 207 2.20 2.81 -17.42
C ALA A 207 2.67 3.51 -18.71
N GLY A 208 2.87 2.75 -19.79
CA GLY A 208 3.24 3.26 -21.09
C GLY A 208 4.69 3.75 -21.17
N VAL A 209 5.00 4.45 -22.25
CA VAL A 209 6.32 5.03 -22.47
C VAL A 209 6.41 6.41 -21.82
N GLY A 210 7.50 6.66 -21.11
CA GLY A 210 7.77 7.95 -20.52
C GLY A 210 8.12 9.03 -21.53
N PRO A 211 7.94 10.32 -21.17
CA PRO A 211 8.38 11.45 -22.00
C PRO A 211 9.89 11.44 -22.24
N GLU A 212 10.67 10.97 -21.26
CA GLU A 212 12.11 10.81 -21.40
C GLU A 212 12.46 9.52 -22.13
N LYS A 213 13.05 9.66 -23.33
CA LYS A 213 13.66 8.58 -24.12
C LYS A 213 12.71 7.46 -24.58
N HIS A 214 11.38 7.66 -24.50
CA HIS A 214 10.37 6.67 -24.91
C HIS A 214 10.55 5.31 -24.23
N LYS A 215 11.13 5.29 -23.03
CA LYS A 215 11.37 4.05 -22.27
C LYS A 215 10.19 3.76 -21.35
N ARG A 216 9.86 2.47 -21.25
CA ARG A 216 8.96 1.96 -20.19
C ARG A 216 9.67 1.98 -18.85
N TYR A 217 8.90 1.86 -17.78
CA TYR A 217 9.43 1.78 -16.42
C TYR A 217 10.22 0.47 -16.31
N PRO A 218 11.51 0.48 -15.94
CA PRO A 218 12.21 -0.74 -15.60
C PRO A 218 11.46 -1.43 -14.47
N HIS A 219 11.33 -2.75 -14.57
CA HIS A 219 10.73 -3.57 -13.53
C HIS A 219 11.65 -4.72 -13.17
N ASN A 220 11.92 -4.88 -11.89
CA ASN A 220 12.72 -5.97 -11.33
C ASN A 220 12.59 -5.96 -9.81
N ARG A 221 13.35 -6.82 -9.15
CA ARG A 221 13.52 -6.81 -7.70
C ARG A 221 14.06 -5.46 -7.19
N ILE A 222 13.67 -5.08 -5.97
CA ILE A 222 14.10 -3.85 -5.30
C ILE A 222 15.63 -3.78 -5.22
N ASN A 223 16.29 -4.89 -4.88
CA ASN A 223 17.75 -4.94 -4.76
C ASN A 223 18.49 -4.70 -6.11
N ASP A 224 17.85 -4.98 -7.24
CA ASP A 224 18.44 -4.89 -8.57
C ASP A 224 18.18 -3.52 -9.24
N VAL A 225 17.01 -2.90 -8.99
CA VAL A 225 16.61 -1.64 -9.66
C VAL A 225 16.75 -0.43 -8.76
N VAL A 226 16.60 -0.60 -7.45
CA VAL A 226 16.72 0.48 -6.48
C VAL A 226 18.09 0.37 -5.82
N TYR A 227 18.20 -0.45 -4.78
CA TYR A 227 19.42 -0.85 -4.06
C TYR A 227 18.99 -1.74 -2.87
N PRO A 228 19.91 -2.47 -2.22
CA PRO A 228 19.59 -3.24 -1.00
C PRO A 228 18.94 -2.41 0.13
N VAL A 229 17.81 -2.88 0.66
CA VAL A 229 17.03 -2.20 1.72
C VAL A 229 16.81 -3.15 2.89
N LYS A 230 17.11 -2.70 4.11
CA LYS A 230 16.80 -3.43 5.36
C LYS A 230 15.63 -2.78 6.07
N GLY A 231 14.73 -3.57 6.65
CA GLY A 231 13.54 -3.06 7.33
C GLY A 231 12.53 -2.36 6.42
N GLY A 232 12.49 -2.74 5.14
CA GLY A 232 11.51 -2.23 4.19
C GLY A 232 10.12 -2.80 4.42
N MET A 233 9.09 -2.01 4.15
CA MET A 233 7.69 -2.41 4.25
C MET A 233 7.35 -3.49 3.24
N GLU A 234 7.84 -3.37 2.01
CA GLU A 234 7.48 -4.23 0.88
C GLU A 234 7.84 -5.70 1.20
N ASP A 235 9.11 -5.92 1.52
CA ASP A 235 9.60 -7.23 1.92
C ASP A 235 8.93 -7.74 3.20
N TRP A 236 8.73 -6.89 4.20
CA TRP A 236 8.05 -7.30 5.44
C TRP A 236 6.59 -7.70 5.19
N ALA A 237 5.89 -6.96 4.33
CA ALA A 237 4.50 -7.21 4.00
C ALA A 237 4.31 -8.53 3.26
N TYR A 238 5.24 -8.89 2.35
CA TYR A 238 5.24 -10.17 1.65
C TYR A 238 5.70 -11.33 2.54
N ALA A 239 6.66 -11.12 3.44
CA ALA A 239 7.11 -12.17 4.37
C ALA A 239 6.12 -12.44 5.51
N GLY A 240 5.33 -11.45 5.87
CA GLY A 240 4.33 -11.51 6.94
C GLY A 240 2.93 -11.94 6.48
N SER A 241 2.70 -12.06 5.18
CA SER A 241 1.43 -12.52 4.57
C SER A 241 1.32 -14.03 4.44
#